data_AF-A0A7W5JVF6-F1
#
_entry.id   AF-A0A7W5JVF6-F1
#
_cell.length_a   1.000
_cell.length_b   1.000
_cell.length_c   1.000
_cell.angle_alpha   90.00
_cell.angle_beta   90.00
_cell.angle_gamma   90.00
#
_symmetry.space_group_name_H-M   'P 1'
#
loop_
_entity.id
_entity.type
_entity.pdbx_description
1 polymer ?
#
loop_
_entity_poly.entity_id
_entity_poly.type
_entity_poly.pdbx_seq_one_letter_code
_entity_poly.pdbx_strand_id
1 'polypeptide(L)'
;MTAEAPPVSPILLGTTPQQPPEVLEVALSLARRSGTLLVCAQVDPMAYVVEEHPDGSVESRPVDPDRADWNSASFDHDLTVRIQTAARAAGVQVTFRSLAGDVGAALARLAEVLGAEMIVVGSREGGVRASMHDFFNGSVAAHLTHRQSRPVVVVPVNPTPVGTAAPWEEPAP
;
A
#
# COMPACT_ATOMS: atom_id res chain seq x y z
N MET A 1 -30.92 -21.94 6.92
CA MET A 1 -30.56 -20.97 5.86
C MET A 1 -29.88 -19.80 6.53
N THR A 2 -28.59 -19.93 6.82
CA THR A 2 -27.76 -18.82 7.29
C THR A 2 -27.50 -17.93 6.09
N ALA A 3 -28.02 -16.70 6.10
CA ALA A 3 -27.67 -15.70 5.12
C ALA A 3 -26.16 -15.46 5.25
N GLU A 4 -25.41 -15.86 4.22
CA GLU A 4 -24.00 -15.51 4.09
C GLU A 4 -23.94 -13.99 4.00
N ALA A 5 -23.25 -13.36 4.96
CA ALA A 5 -23.05 -11.92 4.93
C ALA A 5 -22.42 -11.55 3.58
N PRO A 6 -22.83 -10.45 2.92
CA PRO A 6 -22.20 -10.04 1.68
C PRO A 6 -20.69 -9.95 1.89
N PRO A 7 -19.86 -10.39 0.92
CA PRO A 7 -18.42 -10.34 1.05
C PRO A 7 -18.02 -8.89 1.34
N VAL A 8 -17.39 -8.68 2.50
CA VAL A 8 -16.98 -7.37 2.97
C VAL A 8 -15.84 -6.90 2.07
N SER A 9 -16.08 -5.92 1.20
CA SER A 9 -15.04 -5.31 0.35
C SER A 9 -14.13 -4.45 1.22
N PRO A 10 -12.85 -4.81 1.42
CA PRO A 10 -11.96 -4.05 2.29
C PRO A 10 -11.44 -2.79 1.62
N ILE A 11 -10.91 -1.88 2.45
CA ILE A 11 -9.99 -0.83 1.98
C ILE A 11 -8.58 -1.43 1.94
N LEU A 12 -7.88 -1.32 0.81
CA LEU A 12 -6.49 -1.75 0.69
C LEU A 12 -5.55 -0.56 0.88
N LEU A 13 -4.64 -0.62 1.84
CA LEU A 13 -3.56 0.36 2.04
C LEU A 13 -2.24 -0.23 1.56
N GLY A 14 -1.61 0.43 0.57
CA GLY A 14 -0.21 0.16 0.23
C GLY A 14 0.71 0.82 1.26
N THR A 15 1.51 0.03 1.96
CA THR A 15 2.35 0.51 3.06
C THR A 15 3.81 0.71 2.66
N THR A 16 4.47 1.69 3.29
CA THR A 16 5.92 1.94 3.18
C THR A 16 6.61 1.75 4.53
N PRO A 17 7.93 1.50 4.59
CA PRO A 17 8.63 1.29 5.86
C PRO A 17 8.51 2.49 6.82
N GLN A 18 8.59 3.71 6.29
CA GLN A 18 8.39 4.97 7.03
C GLN A 18 6.95 5.48 6.93
N GLN A 19 5.97 4.57 6.96
CA GLN A 19 4.55 4.87 6.76
C GLN A 19 4.12 6.25 7.32
N PRO A 20 3.79 7.23 6.44
CA PRO A 20 3.35 8.54 6.87
C PRO A 20 2.03 8.44 7.67
N PRO A 21 1.94 9.05 8.86
CA PRO A 21 0.75 8.99 9.71
C PRO A 21 -0.51 9.45 9.00
N GLU A 22 -0.44 10.51 8.19
CA GLU A 22 -1.57 11.10 7.49
C GLU A 22 -2.22 10.13 6.49
N VAL A 23 -1.42 9.27 5.84
CA VAL A 23 -1.92 8.26 4.90
C VAL A 23 -2.69 7.17 5.64
N LEU A 24 -2.13 6.72 6.78
CA LEU A 24 -2.77 5.71 7.64
C LEU A 24 -4.07 6.24 8.24
N GLU A 25 -4.09 7.48 8.71
CA GLU A 25 -5.27 8.14 9.26
C GLU A 25 -6.41 8.23 8.23
N VAL A 26 -6.10 8.62 6.99
CA VAL A 26 -7.08 8.65 5.91
C VAL A 26 -7.62 7.24 5.61
N ALA A 27 -6.74 6.24 5.51
CA ALA A 27 -7.15 4.86 5.25
C ALA A 27 -8.07 4.31 6.37
N LEU A 28 -7.72 4.55 7.63
CA LEU A 28 -8.54 4.19 8.79
C LEU A 28 -9.88 4.93 8.81
N SER A 29 -9.88 6.22 8.49
CA SER A 29 -11.09 7.04 8.41
C SER A 29 -12.04 6.51 7.33
N LEU A 30 -11.51 6.13 6.16
CA LEU A 30 -12.28 5.53 5.07
C LEU A 30 -12.85 4.16 5.48
N ALA A 31 -12.03 3.26 6.02
CA ALA A 31 -12.49 1.95 6.47
C ALA A 31 -13.60 2.06 7.54
N ARG A 32 -13.43 2.96 8.51
CA ARG A 32 -14.43 3.25 9.54
C ARG A 32 -15.74 3.77 8.95
N ARG A 33 -15.67 4.69 7.98
CA ARG A 33 -16.85 5.30 7.34
C ARG A 33 -17.59 4.33 6.43
N SER A 34 -16.88 3.46 5.74
CA SER A 34 -17.45 2.40 4.90
C SER A 34 -17.93 1.19 5.73
N GLY A 35 -17.64 1.14 7.03
CA GLY A 35 -18.03 0.03 7.90
C GLY A 35 -17.31 -1.28 7.54
N THR A 36 -16.09 -1.17 7.01
CA THR A 36 -15.29 -2.30 6.51
C THR A 36 -13.94 -2.38 7.23
N LEU A 37 -13.17 -3.42 6.93
CA LEU A 37 -11.84 -3.63 7.46
C LEU A 37 -10.77 -2.99 6.56
N LEU A 38 -9.60 -2.76 7.15
CA LEU A 38 -8.40 -2.29 6.47
C LEU A 38 -7.45 -3.46 6.20
N VAL A 39 -7.05 -3.66 4.95
CA VAL A 39 -5.95 -4.56 4.59
C VAL A 39 -4.70 -3.72 4.35
N CYS A 40 -3.62 -3.98 5.08
CA CYS A 40 -2.33 -3.32 4.91
C CYS A 40 -1.41 -4.24 4.11
N ALA A 41 -0.92 -3.77 2.97
CA ALA A 41 -0.07 -4.54 2.07
C ALA A 41 1.31 -3.93 1.93
N GLN A 42 2.34 -4.70 2.27
CA GLN A 42 3.74 -4.37 2.07
C GLN A 42 4.24 -5.16 0.85
N VAL A 43 4.86 -4.48 -0.11
CA VAL A 43 5.44 -5.11 -1.30
C VAL A 43 6.96 -5.03 -1.22
N ASP A 44 7.64 -6.16 -1.35
CA ASP A 44 9.08 -6.21 -1.57
C ASP A 44 9.38 -6.29 -3.08
N PRO A 45 9.90 -5.21 -3.70
CA PRO A 45 10.21 -5.21 -5.13
C PRO A 45 11.39 -6.12 -5.50
N MET A 46 12.24 -6.46 -4.52
CA MET A 46 13.44 -7.28 -4.71
C MET A 46 13.21 -8.77 -4.40
N ALA A 47 11.99 -9.14 -4.09
CA ALA A 47 11.57 -10.53 -3.95
C ALA A 47 10.76 -10.98 -5.17
N TYR A 48 10.83 -12.27 -5.48
CA TYR A 48 9.96 -12.90 -6.46
C TYR A 48 8.99 -13.86 -5.76
N VAL A 49 7.81 -14.00 -6.37
CA VAL A 49 6.73 -14.87 -5.91
C VAL A 49 7.14 -16.33 -6.09
N VAL A 50 7.09 -17.12 -5.02
CA VAL A 50 7.25 -18.58 -5.03
C VAL A 50 5.89 -19.25 -5.08
N GLU A 51 4.93 -18.77 -4.27
CA GLU A 51 3.56 -19.29 -4.23
C GLU A 51 2.56 -18.16 -3.94
N GLU A 52 1.41 -18.14 -4.64
CA GLU A 52 0.30 -17.24 -4.34
C GLU A 52 -0.83 -18.04 -3.68
N HIS A 53 -1.25 -17.62 -2.47
CA HIS A 53 -2.34 -18.27 -1.75
C HIS A 53 -3.71 -17.69 -2.16
N PRO A 54 -4.82 -18.46 -2.00
CA PRO A 54 -6.17 -18.01 -2.36
C PRO A 54 -6.65 -16.75 -1.62
N ASP A 55 -6.02 -16.40 -0.50
CA ASP A 55 -6.32 -15.21 0.29
C ASP A 55 -5.51 -13.96 -0.12
N GLY A 56 -4.76 -14.08 -1.23
CA GLY A 56 -3.92 -13.04 -1.82
C GLY A 56 -2.57 -12.84 -1.13
N SER A 57 -2.25 -13.61 -0.10
CA SER A 57 -0.90 -13.62 0.46
C SER A 57 0.08 -14.36 -0.47
N VAL A 58 1.37 -14.00 -0.38
CA VAL A 58 2.40 -14.54 -1.26
C VAL A 58 3.55 -15.08 -0.43
N GLU A 59 3.95 -16.33 -0.68
CA GLU A 59 5.26 -16.82 -0.28
C GLU A 59 6.28 -16.32 -1.30
N SER A 60 7.30 -15.60 -0.84
CA SER A 60 8.32 -15.01 -1.72
C SER A 60 9.74 -15.34 -1.27
N ARG A 61 10.67 -15.28 -2.21
CA ARG A 61 12.11 -15.41 -1.96
C ARG A 61 12.89 -14.21 -2.49
N PRO A 62 13.95 -13.77 -1.80
CA PRO A 62 14.79 -12.68 -2.27
C PRO A 62 15.49 -13.09 -3.58
N VAL A 63 15.67 -12.11 -4.47
CA VAL A 63 16.44 -12.27 -5.73
C VAL A 63 17.95 -12.41 -5.43
N ASP A 64 18.44 -11.78 -4.36
CA ASP A 64 19.83 -11.90 -3.89
C ASP A 64 19.97 -13.00 -2.82
N PRO A 65 20.67 -14.12 -3.12
CA PRO A 65 20.84 -15.23 -2.20
C PRO A 65 21.75 -14.93 -0.99
N ASP A 66 22.57 -13.87 -1.04
CA ASP A 66 23.50 -13.49 0.04
C ASP A 66 22.87 -12.56 1.10
N ARG A 67 21.60 -12.17 0.90
CA ARG A 67 20.85 -11.40 1.89
C ARG A 67 20.45 -12.30 3.06
N ALA A 68 21.02 -12.05 4.24
CA ALA A 68 20.85 -12.85 5.47
C ALA A 68 19.41 -12.94 6.03
N ASP A 69 18.44 -12.32 5.36
CA ASP A 69 17.03 -12.32 5.74
C ASP A 69 16.28 -13.41 4.96
N TRP A 70 16.74 -14.67 5.07
CA TRP A 70 16.04 -15.86 4.57
C TRP A 70 14.86 -16.20 5.47
N ASN A 71 13.89 -15.30 5.55
CA ASN A 71 12.60 -15.61 6.14
C ASN A 71 11.50 -15.03 5.26
N SER A 72 10.55 -15.91 4.88
CA SER A 72 9.31 -15.62 4.15
C SER A 72 8.81 -14.20 4.39
N ALA A 73 8.40 -13.49 3.34
CA ALA A 73 7.81 -12.14 3.35
C ALA A 73 7.11 -11.76 4.67
N SER A 74 7.87 -11.37 5.70
CA SER A 74 7.30 -11.07 7.00
C SER A 74 7.00 -9.59 6.99
N PHE A 75 5.76 -9.24 7.25
CA PHE A 75 5.38 -7.84 7.41
C PHE A 75 6.22 -7.23 8.54
N ASP A 76 6.68 -6.00 8.37
CA ASP A 76 7.53 -5.32 9.36
C ASP A 76 6.84 -5.28 10.74
N HIS A 77 7.50 -5.81 11.77
CA HIS A 77 6.90 -5.98 13.09
C HIS A 77 6.56 -4.64 13.75
N ASP A 78 7.47 -3.68 13.67
CA ASP A 78 7.29 -2.37 14.31
C ASP A 78 6.17 -1.59 13.62
N LEU A 79 6.12 -1.64 12.28
CA LEU A 79 5.02 -1.08 11.49
C LEU A 79 3.70 -1.76 11.83
N THR A 80 3.68 -3.09 11.98
CA THR A 80 2.50 -3.85 12.40
C THR A 80 1.96 -3.32 13.74
N VAL A 81 2.82 -3.18 14.75
CA VAL A 81 2.42 -2.69 16.08
C VAL A 81 1.85 -1.27 16.00
N ARG A 82 2.50 -0.37 15.23
CA ARG A 82 2.01 1.00 15.03
C ARG A 82 0.64 1.03 14.38
N ILE A 83 0.44 0.28 13.30
CA ILE A 83 -0.83 0.20 12.57
C ILE A 83 -1.92 -0.39 13.47
N GLN A 84 -1.65 -1.48 14.19
CA GLN A 84 -2.62 -2.09 15.10
C GLN A 84 -3.04 -1.12 16.20
N THR A 85 -2.10 -0.33 16.74
CA THR A 85 -2.40 0.67 17.77
C THR A 85 -3.35 1.74 17.24
N ALA A 86 -3.05 2.30 16.07
CA ALA A 86 -3.91 3.29 15.42
C ALA A 86 -5.30 2.72 15.05
N ALA A 87 -5.34 1.49 14.53
CA ALA A 87 -6.57 0.82 14.15
C ALA A 87 -7.49 0.54 15.35
N ARG A 88 -6.92 0.11 16.50
CA ARG A 88 -7.66 -0.04 17.75
C ARG A 88 -8.26 1.28 18.23
N ALA A 89 -7.49 2.37 18.16
CA ALA A 89 -7.99 3.70 18.52
C ALA A 89 -9.13 4.16 17.59
N ALA A 90 -9.08 3.78 16.31
CA ALA A 90 -10.11 4.09 15.32
C ALA A 90 -11.32 3.14 15.35
N GLY A 91 -11.25 2.02 16.07
CA GLY A 91 -12.28 0.97 16.08
C GLY A 91 -12.38 0.19 14.76
N VAL A 92 -11.27 0.06 14.02
CA VAL A 92 -11.20 -0.59 12.71
C VAL A 92 -10.46 -1.91 12.81
N GLN A 93 -10.99 -2.98 12.20
CA GLN A 93 -10.27 -4.24 12.07
C GLN A 93 -9.19 -4.11 10.98
N VAL A 94 -8.00 -4.65 11.26
CA VAL A 94 -6.87 -4.61 10.32
C VAL A 94 -6.27 -5.98 10.11
N THR A 95 -5.92 -6.29 8.85
CA THR A 95 -5.17 -7.49 8.47
C THR A 95 -3.95 -7.09 7.64
N PHE A 96 -2.93 -7.93 7.64
CA PHE A 96 -1.65 -7.65 6.99
C PHE A 96 -1.40 -8.63 5.82
N ARG A 97 -0.79 -8.13 4.75
CA ARG A 97 -0.39 -8.89 3.57
C ARG A 97 1.02 -8.51 3.18
N SER A 98 1.84 -9.52 2.92
CA SER A 98 3.16 -9.34 2.32
C SER A 98 3.11 -9.83 0.89
N LEU A 99 3.64 -9.01 -0.01
CA LEU A 99 3.63 -9.21 -1.46
C LEU A 99 5.05 -9.05 -2.00
N ALA A 100 5.27 -9.49 -3.23
CA ALA A 100 6.55 -9.39 -3.90
C ALA A 100 6.39 -8.96 -5.37
N GLY A 101 7.42 -8.30 -5.91
CA GLY A 101 7.47 -7.84 -7.29
C GLY A 101 7.07 -6.38 -7.48
N ASP A 102 6.58 -6.01 -8.68
CA ASP A 102 6.18 -4.63 -8.96
C ASP A 102 5.05 -4.16 -8.02
N VAL A 103 5.28 -3.02 -7.35
CA VAL A 103 4.37 -2.47 -6.33
C VAL A 103 2.98 -2.21 -6.90
N GLY A 104 2.90 -1.57 -8.07
CA GLY A 104 1.62 -1.24 -8.71
C GLY A 104 0.85 -2.51 -9.10
N ALA A 105 1.50 -3.43 -9.80
CA ALA A 105 0.90 -4.68 -10.23
C ALA A 105 0.50 -5.58 -9.04
N ALA A 106 1.34 -5.69 -8.02
CA ALA A 106 1.07 -6.51 -6.84
C ALA A 106 -0.14 -5.98 -6.04
N LEU A 107 -0.22 -4.66 -5.83
CA LEU A 107 -1.37 -4.03 -5.16
C LEU A 107 -2.65 -4.17 -6.00
N ALA A 108 -2.56 -4.00 -7.32
CA ALA A 108 -3.70 -4.19 -8.22
C ALA A 108 -4.23 -5.63 -8.16
N ARG A 109 -3.33 -6.63 -8.24
CA ARG A 109 -3.71 -8.05 -8.13
C ARG A 109 -4.36 -8.35 -6.78
N LEU A 110 -3.75 -7.90 -5.68
CA LEU A 110 -4.32 -8.12 -4.35
C LEU A 110 -5.71 -7.47 -4.21
N ALA A 111 -5.90 -6.26 -4.73
CA ALA A 111 -7.19 -5.60 -4.70
C ALA A 111 -8.28 -6.35 -5.48
N GLU A 112 -7.94 -6.97 -6.62
CA GLU A 112 -8.88 -7.82 -7.35
C GLU A 112 -9.21 -9.10 -6.58
N VAL A 113 -8.19 -9.78 -6.01
CA VAL A 113 -8.39 -10.99 -5.19
C VAL A 113 -9.30 -10.72 -3.99
N LEU A 114 -9.10 -9.58 -3.32
CA LEU A 114 -9.89 -9.19 -2.15
C LEU A 114 -11.25 -8.58 -2.50
N GLY A 115 -11.50 -8.26 -3.78
CA GLY A 115 -12.65 -7.45 -4.18
C GLY A 115 -12.67 -6.09 -3.46
N ALA A 116 -11.50 -5.46 -3.29
CA ALA A 116 -11.32 -4.23 -2.53
C ALA A 116 -12.20 -3.08 -3.06
N GLU A 117 -12.73 -2.28 -2.14
CA GLU A 117 -13.55 -1.10 -2.50
C GLU A 117 -12.69 -0.01 -3.14
N MET A 118 -11.46 0.16 -2.64
CA MET A 118 -10.47 1.10 -3.16
C MET A 118 -9.06 0.77 -2.66
N ILE A 119 -8.07 1.37 -3.32
CA ILE A 119 -6.67 1.36 -2.89
C ILE A 119 -6.29 2.74 -2.37
N VAL A 120 -5.67 2.80 -1.19
CA VAL A 120 -5.10 4.00 -0.59
C VAL A 120 -3.58 3.93 -0.66
N VAL A 121 -2.94 5.00 -1.15
CA VAL A 121 -1.49 5.16 -1.22
C VAL A 121 -1.10 6.59 -0.84
N GLY A 122 0.12 6.78 -0.32
CA GLY A 122 0.70 8.11 -0.13
C GLY A 122 1.28 8.69 -1.43
N SER A 123 1.30 10.02 -1.55
CA SER A 123 2.13 10.68 -2.55
C SER A 123 3.61 10.63 -2.13
N ARG A 124 4.51 10.83 -3.10
CA ARG A 124 5.94 11.04 -2.81
C ARG A 124 6.13 12.25 -1.88
N GLU A 125 7.11 12.19 -0.98
CA GLU A 125 7.73 13.39 -0.44
C GLU A 125 8.45 14.11 -1.58
N GLY A 126 8.31 15.43 -1.70
CA GLY A 126 9.02 16.26 -2.69
C GLY A 126 10.53 16.39 -2.45
N GLY A 127 11.19 15.39 -1.85
CA GLY A 127 12.60 15.41 -1.44
C GLY A 127 13.46 14.38 -2.17
N VAL A 128 14.65 14.81 -2.60
CA VAL A 128 15.66 14.06 -3.38
C VAL A 128 16.28 12.85 -2.64
N ARG A 129 15.75 12.44 -1.47
CA ARG A 129 16.43 11.47 -0.58
C ARG A 129 15.60 10.28 -0.13
N ALA A 130 14.29 10.22 -0.40
CA ALA A 130 13.43 9.16 0.14
C ALA A 130 13.36 7.89 -0.71
N SER A 131 13.72 7.90 -2.01
CA SER A 131 13.91 6.63 -2.72
C SER A 131 14.56 6.80 -4.10
N MET A 132 15.85 6.48 -4.19
CA MET A 132 16.44 6.11 -5.48
C MET A 132 15.95 4.73 -5.96
N HIS A 133 15.22 3.98 -5.12
CA HIS A 133 14.58 2.70 -5.50
C HIS A 133 13.17 2.88 -6.10
N ASP A 134 12.44 3.96 -5.79
CA ASP A 134 11.11 4.27 -6.35
C ASP A 134 11.19 4.71 -7.82
N PHE A 135 12.42 4.93 -8.32
CA PHE A 135 12.66 5.36 -9.69
C PHE A 135 12.58 4.21 -10.71
N PHE A 136 12.61 2.94 -10.28
CA PHE A 136 12.73 1.84 -11.24
C PHE A 136 11.41 1.44 -11.95
N ASN A 137 10.22 1.83 -11.47
CA ASN A 137 8.93 1.49 -12.12
C ASN A 137 7.97 2.67 -12.40
N GLY A 138 8.34 3.91 -12.09
CA GLY A 138 7.46 5.07 -12.25
C GLY A 138 6.43 5.22 -11.12
N SER A 139 5.54 6.22 -11.23
CA SER A 139 4.54 6.50 -10.19
C SER A 139 3.58 5.32 -10.00
N VAL A 140 3.61 4.68 -8.83
CA VAL A 140 2.68 3.59 -8.46
C VAL A 140 1.23 4.05 -8.64
N ALA A 141 0.91 5.29 -8.25
CA ALA A 141 -0.40 5.87 -8.46
C ALA A 141 -0.75 5.97 -9.95
N ALA A 142 0.20 6.37 -10.81
CA ALA A 142 -0.04 6.39 -12.26
C ALA A 142 -0.22 4.98 -12.83
N HIS A 143 0.59 4.01 -12.39
CA HIS A 143 0.47 2.61 -12.82
C HIS A 143 -0.90 2.02 -12.43
N LEU A 144 -1.33 2.25 -11.19
CA LEU A 144 -2.64 1.82 -10.70
C LEU A 144 -3.76 2.52 -11.49
N THR A 145 -3.71 3.83 -11.67
CA THR A 145 -4.77 4.58 -12.38
C THR A 145 -4.99 4.09 -13.81
N HIS A 146 -3.96 3.59 -14.48
CA HIS A 146 -4.07 3.09 -15.86
C HIS A 146 -4.52 1.64 -15.99
N ARG A 147 -4.42 0.84 -14.92
CA ARG A 147 -4.66 -0.61 -14.98
C ARG A 147 -5.67 -1.12 -13.97
N GLN A 148 -6.12 -0.28 -13.05
CA GLN A 148 -6.99 -0.67 -11.95
C GLN A 148 -8.44 -0.37 -12.22
N SER A 149 -9.31 -1.35 -11.95
CA SER A 149 -10.78 -1.19 -12.05
C SER A 149 -11.37 -0.47 -10.83
N ARG A 150 -10.61 -0.45 -9.73
CA ARG A 150 -10.99 0.13 -8.43
C ARG A 150 -10.49 1.57 -8.25
N PRO A 151 -11.22 2.42 -7.54
CA PRO A 151 -10.75 3.75 -7.17
C PRO A 151 -9.39 3.71 -6.45
N VAL A 152 -8.54 4.69 -6.76
CA VAL A 152 -7.25 4.91 -6.09
C VAL A 152 -7.29 6.26 -5.38
N VAL A 153 -7.09 6.25 -4.08
CA VAL A 153 -6.98 7.44 -3.23
C VAL A 153 -5.51 7.72 -2.99
N VAL A 154 -5.03 8.85 -3.52
CA VAL A 154 -3.68 9.34 -3.28
C VAL A 154 -3.72 10.39 -2.18
N VAL A 155 -3.06 10.11 -1.06
CA VAL A 155 -2.97 11.02 0.08
C VAL A 155 -1.68 11.83 -0.01
N PRO A 156 -1.74 13.17 -0.15
CA PRO A 156 -0.55 13.99 -0.21
C PRO A 156 0.29 13.89 1.07
N VAL A 157 1.59 13.64 0.92
CA VAL A 157 2.61 13.64 1.97
C VAL A 157 3.49 14.85 1.74
N ASN A 158 3.52 15.80 2.69
CA ASN A 158 4.23 17.08 2.56
C ASN A 158 3.92 17.87 1.26
N PRO A 159 2.66 18.27 1.02
CA PRO A 159 2.29 18.99 -0.20
C PRO A 159 2.99 20.36 -0.29
N THR A 160 3.46 20.69 -1.49
CA THR A 160 3.97 22.04 -1.79
C THR A 160 2.84 23.07 -1.64
N PRO A 161 3.06 24.19 -0.92
CA PRO A 161 2.05 25.23 -0.77
C PRO A 161 1.61 25.82 -2.11
N VAL A 162 0.30 26.11 -2.22
CA VAL A 162 -0.28 26.77 -3.40
C VAL A 162 0.45 28.10 -3.67
N GLY A 163 0.89 28.31 -4.91
CA GLY A 163 1.64 29.49 -5.33
C GLY A 163 3.17 29.35 -5.34
N THR A 164 3.69 28.18 -4.98
CA THR A 164 5.08 27.81 -5.26
C THR A 164 5.13 27.01 -6.55
N ALA A 165 6.17 27.23 -7.37
CA ALA A 165 6.32 26.49 -8.61
C ALA A 165 6.28 24.98 -8.36
N ALA A 166 5.40 24.28 -9.09
CA ALA A 166 5.31 22.85 -8.94
C ALA A 166 6.64 22.20 -9.38
N PRO A 167 7.04 21.02 -8.84
CA PRO A 167 8.30 20.37 -9.20
C PRO A 167 8.46 20.01 -10.69
N TRP A 168 7.38 20.10 -11.47
CA TRP A 168 7.33 19.86 -12.92
C TRP A 168 7.09 21.14 -13.73
N GLU A 169 6.95 22.29 -13.08
CA GLU A 169 7.00 23.58 -13.76
C GLU A 169 8.47 23.89 -14.02
N GLU A 170 8.86 23.85 -15.30
CA GLU A 170 10.18 24.37 -15.71
C GLU A 170 10.31 25.82 -15.22
N PRO A 171 11.47 26.24 -14.70
CA PRO A 171 11.70 27.65 -14.40
C PRO A 171 11.42 28.46 -15.66
N ALA A 172 10.60 29.50 -15.54
CA ALA A 172 10.29 30.40 -16.65
C ALA A 172 11.59 30.91 -17.32
N PRO A 173 11.62 31.02 -18.65
CA PRO A 173 12.82 31.38 -19.41
C PRO A 173 13.34 32.80 -19.09
#